data_AF-A0A932AQV0-F1
#
_entry.id   AF-A0A932AQV0-F1
#
_cell.length_a   1.000
_cell.length_b   1.000
_cell.length_c   1.000
_cell.angle_alpha   90.00
_cell.angle_beta   90.00
_cell.angle_gamma   90.00
#
_symmetry.space_group_name_H-M   'P 1'
#
loop_
_entity.id
_entity.type
_entity.pdbx_description
1 polymer ?
#
loop_
_entity_poly.entity_id
_entity_poly.type
_entity_poly.pdbx_seq_one_letter_code
_entity_poly.pdbx_strand_id
1 'polypeptide(L)'
;MSSENPTGADNQQERLLTNDWLVGFVDGEGCFSVPIFRNPSMRIGWQVQPAFAVVQGASSRGVLEDVRSLLGCGKICINQRHDNHREDLHHYCVSRFGDLRDVIVPFFQANPLRTAKREHFAKFVEVIRLMELRAHLSVPGLVEIAEIAQTMNFRKRSEVLRILRDHAPTLFPTSREEDEMVRSLRRRREAGGNDQPADSGKQRRLNTVYK
;
A
#
# COMPACT_ATOMS: atom_id res chain seq x y z
N MET A 1 -53.69 -22.13 -42.01
CA MET A 1 -52.84 -21.07 -41.43
C MET A 1 -52.24 -21.63 -40.15
N SER A 2 -51.00 -22.10 -40.21
CA SER A 2 -50.28 -22.61 -39.05
C SER A 2 -48.99 -21.80 -38.95
N SER A 3 -48.92 -20.94 -37.95
CA SER A 3 -47.75 -20.12 -37.63
C SER A 3 -46.75 -20.99 -36.89
N GLU A 4 -45.68 -21.39 -37.56
CA GLU A 4 -44.49 -21.93 -36.90
C GLU A 4 -43.72 -20.77 -36.28
N ASN A 5 -43.87 -20.57 -34.98
CA ASN A 5 -42.95 -19.71 -34.24
C ASN A 5 -41.65 -20.48 -33.99
N PRO A 6 -40.47 -19.94 -34.35
CA PRO A 6 -39.21 -20.60 -34.05
C PRO A 6 -39.02 -20.68 -32.54
N THR A 7 -38.95 -21.91 -32.04
CA THR A 7 -38.58 -22.26 -30.67
C THR A 7 -37.07 -22.29 -30.61
N GLY A 8 -36.46 -21.16 -30.24
CA GLY A 8 -35.01 -21.05 -30.23
C GLY A 8 -34.55 -19.60 -30.06
N ALA A 9 -35.11 -18.89 -29.09
CA ALA A 9 -34.44 -17.72 -28.53
C ALA A 9 -33.56 -18.20 -27.35
N ASP A 10 -32.64 -19.12 -27.64
CA ASP A 10 -31.69 -19.60 -26.65
C ASP A 10 -30.70 -18.47 -26.37
N ASN A 11 -30.93 -17.78 -25.23
CA ASN A 11 -29.97 -17.02 -24.44
C ASN A 11 -28.76 -16.40 -25.19
N GLN A 12 -29.00 -15.46 -26.11
CA GLN A 12 -27.94 -14.60 -26.68
C GLN A 12 -27.35 -13.57 -25.67
N GLN A 13 -27.53 -13.81 -24.37
CA GLN A 13 -27.04 -12.94 -23.31
C GLN A 13 -26.05 -13.66 -22.38
N GLU A 14 -25.25 -14.58 -22.91
CA GLU A 14 -23.93 -14.78 -22.30
C GLU A 14 -23.14 -13.49 -22.53
N ARG A 15 -23.07 -12.63 -21.50
CA ARG A 15 -22.09 -11.55 -21.45
C ARG A 15 -20.72 -12.22 -21.44
N LEU A 16 -20.18 -12.50 -22.62
CA LEU A 16 -18.78 -12.86 -22.76
C LEU A 16 -17.98 -11.63 -22.34
N LEU A 17 -17.65 -11.52 -21.05
CA LEU A 17 -16.65 -10.58 -20.60
C LEU A 17 -15.36 -10.94 -21.31
N THR A 18 -14.92 -10.05 -22.19
CA THR A 18 -13.64 -10.20 -22.87
C THR A 18 -12.52 -9.71 -21.97
N ASN A 19 -11.30 -10.21 -22.21
CA ASN A 19 -10.11 -9.70 -21.54
C ASN A 19 -9.96 -8.19 -21.74
N ASP A 20 -10.25 -7.68 -22.95
CA ASP A 20 -10.21 -6.25 -23.26
C ASP A 20 -11.19 -5.43 -22.44
N TRP A 21 -12.41 -5.94 -22.22
CA TRP A 21 -13.38 -5.30 -21.35
C TRP A 21 -12.84 -5.22 -19.92
N LEU A 22 -12.27 -6.32 -19.40
CA LEU A 22 -11.70 -6.34 -18.05
C LEU A 22 -10.52 -5.36 -17.93
N VAL A 23 -9.65 -5.27 -18.93
CA VAL A 23 -8.55 -4.29 -18.96
C VAL A 23 -9.10 -2.87 -18.86
N GLY A 24 -10.09 -2.52 -19.70
CA GLY A 24 -10.70 -1.19 -19.68
C GLY A 24 -11.40 -0.88 -18.35
N PHE A 25 -12.08 -1.87 -17.78
CA PHE A 25 -12.74 -1.73 -16.49
C PHE A 25 -11.73 -1.50 -15.36
N VAL A 26 -10.61 -2.23 -15.37
CA VAL A 26 -9.53 -2.08 -14.37
C VAL A 26 -8.76 -0.78 -14.55
N ASP A 27 -8.61 -0.30 -15.78
CA ASP A 27 -8.05 1.03 -16.08
C ASP A 27 -8.86 2.17 -15.44
N GLY A 28 -10.17 2.00 -15.27
CA GLY A 28 -11.02 2.92 -14.50
C GLY A 28 -11.01 2.63 -13.00
N GLU A 29 -11.53 1.46 -12.62
CA GLU A 29 -11.97 1.13 -11.25
C GLU A 29 -10.95 0.30 -10.45
N GLY A 30 -9.93 -0.26 -11.11
CA GLY A 30 -8.99 -1.17 -10.48
C GLY A 30 -7.95 -0.49 -9.59
N CYS A 31 -7.48 -1.21 -8.58
CA CYS A 31 -6.47 -0.71 -7.64
C CYS A 31 -5.41 -1.79 -7.39
N PHE A 32 -4.15 -1.44 -7.63
CA PHE A 32 -2.98 -2.20 -7.21
C PHE A 32 -2.36 -1.51 -6.00
N SER A 33 -2.25 -2.21 -4.89
CA SER A 33 -1.80 -1.64 -3.61
C SER A 33 -0.81 -2.54 -2.90
N VAL A 34 0.10 -1.93 -2.14
CA VAL A 34 1.08 -2.63 -1.30
C VAL A 34 1.04 -2.06 0.13
N PRO A 35 -0.02 -2.35 0.90
CA PRO A 35 -0.04 -2.08 2.34
C PRO A 35 1.17 -2.69 3.06
N ILE A 36 1.78 -1.89 3.93
CA ILE A 36 2.82 -2.35 4.85
C ILE A 36 2.44 -1.87 6.25
N PHE A 37 2.32 -2.80 7.19
CA PHE A 37 1.85 -2.49 8.54
C PHE A 37 2.56 -3.34 9.60
N ARG A 38 2.53 -2.86 10.84
CA ARG A 38 3.10 -3.55 11.99
C ARG A 38 2.37 -4.86 12.20
N ASN A 39 3.12 -5.94 12.30
CA ASN A 39 2.60 -7.24 12.72
C ASN A 39 3.63 -7.90 13.64
N PRO A 40 3.40 -7.90 14.97
CA PRO A 40 4.34 -8.49 15.94
C PRO A 40 4.58 -10.00 15.75
N SER A 41 3.68 -10.70 15.07
CA SER A 41 3.86 -12.15 14.78
C SER A 41 4.87 -12.42 13.66
N MET A 42 5.26 -11.39 12.89
CA MET A 42 6.24 -11.52 11.81
C MET A 42 7.67 -11.41 12.35
N ARG A 43 8.62 -12.12 11.73
CA ARG A 43 10.04 -12.16 12.14
C ARG A 43 10.68 -10.79 12.34
N ILE A 44 10.35 -9.82 11.47
CA ILE A 44 10.89 -8.46 11.51
C ILE A 44 9.86 -7.43 12.02
N GLY A 45 8.73 -7.89 12.59
CA GLY A 45 7.67 -7.04 13.14
C GLY A 45 6.83 -6.28 12.12
N TRP A 46 6.96 -6.60 10.83
CA TRP A 46 6.26 -5.96 9.71
C TRP A 46 5.70 -6.99 8.76
N GLN A 47 4.55 -6.68 8.16
CA GLN A 47 3.92 -7.47 7.13
C GLN A 47 3.72 -6.61 5.87
N VAL A 48 4.14 -7.15 4.73
CA VAL A 48 3.81 -6.64 3.39
C VAL A 48 2.60 -7.42 2.89
N GLN A 49 1.53 -6.74 2.50
CA GLN A 49 0.29 -7.37 2.04
C GLN A 49 -0.16 -6.76 0.72
N PRO A 50 0.45 -7.16 -0.43
CA PRO A 50 0.01 -6.70 -1.72
C PRO A 50 -1.43 -7.16 -1.99
N ALA A 51 -2.20 -6.32 -2.67
CA ALA A 51 -3.56 -6.64 -3.08
C ALA A 51 -3.92 -5.97 -4.41
N PHE A 52 -4.69 -6.70 -5.22
CA PHE A 52 -5.44 -6.18 -6.34
C PHE A 52 -6.92 -6.12 -5.95
N ALA A 53 -7.57 -4.99 -6.21
CA ALA A 53 -8.98 -4.82 -5.89
C ALA A 53 -9.75 -4.02 -6.95
N VAL A 54 -11.05 -4.31 -7.06
CA VAL A 54 -12.02 -3.53 -7.82
C VAL A 54 -13.22 -3.28 -6.92
N VAL A 55 -13.69 -2.03 -6.86
CA VAL A 55 -14.78 -1.62 -5.97
C VAL A 55 -15.96 -1.14 -6.80
N GLN A 56 -17.17 -1.52 -6.41
CA GLN A 56 -18.41 -1.07 -7.02
C GLN A 56 -19.51 -0.90 -5.97
N GLY A 57 -20.55 -0.14 -6.31
CA GLY A 57 -21.79 -0.09 -5.52
C GLY A 57 -22.52 -1.44 -5.49
N ALA A 58 -23.34 -1.66 -4.47
CA ALA A 58 -24.10 -2.91 -4.31
C ALA A 58 -24.99 -3.25 -5.51
N SER A 59 -25.58 -2.23 -6.15
CA SER A 59 -26.34 -2.37 -7.39
C SER A 59 -25.55 -3.03 -8.53
N SER A 60 -24.22 -2.89 -8.53
CA SER A 60 -23.33 -3.41 -9.55
C SER A 60 -22.54 -4.65 -9.10
N ARG A 61 -22.96 -5.34 -8.02
CA ARG A 61 -22.30 -6.56 -7.54
C ARG A 61 -22.09 -7.62 -8.62
N GLY A 62 -23.04 -7.76 -9.55
CA GLY A 62 -22.96 -8.76 -10.62
C GLY A 62 -21.66 -8.67 -11.43
N VAL A 63 -21.18 -7.46 -11.70
CA VAL A 63 -19.93 -7.27 -12.45
C VAL A 63 -18.71 -7.78 -11.68
N LEU A 64 -18.74 -7.74 -10.35
CA LEU A 64 -17.65 -8.26 -9.52
C LEU A 64 -17.63 -9.79 -9.51
N GLU A 65 -18.80 -10.44 -9.58
CA GLU A 65 -18.91 -11.90 -9.75
C GLU A 65 -18.40 -12.31 -11.14
N ASP A 66 -18.70 -11.52 -12.17
CA ASP A 66 -18.20 -11.74 -13.53
C ASP A 66 -16.66 -11.65 -13.57
N VAL A 67 -16.08 -10.61 -12.96
CA VAL A 67 -14.61 -10.43 -12.82
C VAL A 67 -13.99 -11.62 -12.08
N ARG A 68 -14.60 -12.04 -10.96
CA ARG A 68 -14.14 -13.19 -10.17
C ARG A 68 -14.17 -14.47 -10.99
N SER A 69 -15.21 -14.67 -11.79
CA SER A 69 -15.39 -15.85 -12.63
C SER A 69 -14.35 -15.88 -13.76
N LEU A 70 -14.12 -14.73 -14.41
CA LEU A 70 -13.12 -14.59 -15.47
C LEU A 70 -11.70 -14.84 -14.97
N LEU A 71 -11.35 -14.31 -13.79
CA LEU A 71 -10.02 -14.47 -13.20
C LEU A 71 -9.87 -15.80 -12.42
N GLY A 72 -10.97 -16.50 -12.11
CA GLY A 72 -10.95 -17.77 -11.38
C GLY A 72 -10.41 -17.69 -9.93
N CYS A 73 -10.20 -16.49 -9.38
CA CYS A 73 -9.64 -16.29 -8.06
C CYS A 73 -10.21 -15.03 -7.37
N GLY A 74 -9.81 -14.80 -6.12
CA GLY A 74 -10.26 -13.66 -5.33
C GLY A 74 -11.57 -13.88 -4.58
N LYS A 75 -11.95 -12.87 -3.79
CA LYS A 75 -13.13 -12.88 -2.94
C LYS A 75 -13.90 -11.57 -3.11
N ILE A 76 -15.21 -11.64 -2.95
CA ILE A 76 -16.08 -10.46 -2.92
C ILE A 76 -16.49 -10.22 -1.47
N CYS A 77 -16.07 -9.09 -0.91
CA CYS A 77 -16.40 -8.67 0.43
C CYS A 77 -17.42 -7.52 0.38
N ILE A 78 -18.31 -7.48 1.37
CA ILE A 78 -19.23 -6.37 1.57
C ILE A 78 -18.56 -5.39 2.52
N ASN A 79 -18.52 -4.13 2.12
CA ASN A 79 -18.12 -3.03 2.98
C ASN A 79 -19.38 -2.24 3.32
N GLN A 80 -19.99 -2.61 4.45
CA GLN A 80 -21.18 -1.95 4.96
C GLN A 80 -20.84 -0.52 5.32
N ARG A 81 -21.53 0.42 4.68
CA ARG A 81 -21.37 1.83 4.98
C ARG A 81 -22.47 2.26 5.94
N HIS A 82 -22.07 2.79 7.09
CA HIS A 82 -22.99 3.37 8.08
C HIS A 82 -23.14 4.89 7.91
N ASP A 83 -22.62 5.47 6.82
CA ASP A 83 -22.78 6.89 6.49
C ASP A 83 -24.00 7.12 5.55
N ASN A 84 -24.31 8.38 5.26
CA ASN A 84 -25.51 8.82 4.53
C ASN A 84 -25.48 8.48 3.02
N HIS A 85 -24.79 7.41 2.63
CA HIS A 85 -24.68 6.95 1.25
C HIS A 85 -25.88 6.08 0.86
N ARG A 86 -26.21 6.10 -0.44
CA ARG A 86 -27.41 5.45 -0.98
C ARG A 86 -27.31 3.93 -1.09
N GLU A 87 -26.10 3.37 -1.03
CA GLU A 87 -25.85 1.93 -1.10
C GLU A 87 -24.51 1.54 -0.46
N ASP A 88 -24.41 0.27 -0.05
CA ASP A 88 -23.16 -0.36 0.38
C ASP A 88 -22.16 -0.49 -0.77
N LEU A 89 -20.87 -0.64 -0.43
CA LEU A 89 -19.83 -0.96 -1.42
C LEU A 89 -19.46 -2.43 -1.38
N HIS A 90 -19.22 -2.99 -2.55
CA HIS A 90 -18.67 -4.32 -2.71
C HIS A 90 -17.26 -4.25 -3.27
N HIS A 91 -16.40 -5.12 -2.75
CA HIS A 91 -14.98 -5.15 -3.06
C HIS A 91 -14.63 -6.53 -3.59
N TYR A 92 -14.33 -6.65 -4.88
CA TYR A 92 -13.56 -7.78 -5.37
C TYR A 92 -12.10 -7.58 -4.96
N CYS A 93 -11.51 -8.56 -4.28
CA CYS A 93 -10.15 -8.46 -3.75
C CYS A 93 -9.38 -9.78 -3.93
N VAL A 94 -8.15 -9.66 -4.44
CA VAL A 94 -7.15 -10.72 -4.54
C VAL A 94 -5.96 -10.30 -3.68
N SER A 95 -5.74 -11.04 -2.59
CA SER A 95 -4.64 -10.78 -1.64
C SER A 95 -3.80 -12.02 -1.33
N ARG A 96 -4.23 -13.20 -1.82
CA ARG A 96 -3.44 -14.42 -1.70
C ARG A 96 -2.24 -14.29 -2.63
N PHE A 97 -1.04 -14.45 -2.07
CA PHE A 97 0.21 -14.28 -2.82
C PHE A 97 0.29 -15.17 -4.06
N GLY A 98 -0.14 -16.44 -3.95
CA GLY A 98 -0.20 -17.36 -5.09
C GLY A 98 -1.09 -16.84 -6.21
N ASP A 99 -2.32 -16.42 -5.90
CA ASP A 99 -3.25 -15.90 -6.92
C ASP A 99 -2.71 -14.60 -7.57
N LEU A 100 -2.06 -13.73 -6.80
CA LEU A 100 -1.43 -12.53 -7.35
C LEU A 100 -0.30 -12.88 -8.33
N ARG A 101 0.57 -13.80 -7.95
CA ARG A 101 1.73 -14.23 -8.75
C ARG A 101 1.32 -15.04 -9.98
N ASP A 102 0.38 -15.97 -9.82
CA ASP A 102 0.08 -17.00 -10.82
C ASP A 102 -1.08 -16.62 -11.75
N VAL A 103 -1.93 -15.67 -11.33
CA VAL A 103 -3.12 -15.26 -12.10
C VAL A 103 -3.05 -13.79 -12.48
N ILE A 104 -2.98 -12.90 -11.48
CA ILE A 104 -3.13 -11.46 -11.72
C ILE A 104 -1.95 -10.90 -12.50
N VAL A 105 -0.71 -11.23 -12.10
CA VAL A 105 0.49 -10.77 -12.81
C VAL A 105 0.52 -11.27 -14.26
N PRO A 106 0.36 -12.57 -14.56
CA PRO A 106 0.33 -13.06 -15.94
C PRO A 106 -0.80 -12.45 -16.77
N PHE A 107 -1.99 -12.28 -16.19
CA PHE A 107 -3.13 -11.70 -16.90
C PHE A 107 -2.84 -10.29 -17.42
N PHE A 108 -2.38 -9.37 -16.55
CA PHE A 108 -2.12 -7.98 -16.95
C PHE A 108 -0.78 -7.77 -17.66
N GLN A 109 0.12 -8.77 -17.64
CA GLN A 109 1.27 -8.81 -18.54
C GLN A 109 0.86 -9.18 -19.97
N ALA A 110 -0.03 -10.17 -20.13
CA ALA A 110 -0.57 -10.58 -21.43
C ALA A 110 -1.58 -9.56 -21.99
N ASN A 111 -2.28 -8.83 -21.11
CA ASN A 111 -3.29 -7.84 -21.46
C ASN A 111 -2.92 -6.48 -20.81
N PRO A 112 -2.03 -5.68 -21.42
CA PRO A 112 -1.49 -4.48 -20.80
C PRO A 112 -2.55 -3.39 -20.56
N LEU A 113 -2.53 -2.81 -19.36
CA LEU A 113 -3.29 -1.61 -19.01
C LEU A 113 -2.87 -0.41 -19.87
N ARG A 114 -3.81 0.49 -20.16
CA ARG A 114 -3.61 1.64 -21.05
C ARG A 114 -3.42 2.96 -20.32
N THR A 115 -3.85 3.07 -19.06
CA THR A 115 -3.72 4.29 -18.26
C THR A 115 -2.41 4.32 -17.46
N ALA A 116 -2.22 5.39 -16.67
CA ALA A 116 -1.15 5.46 -15.67
C ALA A 116 -1.12 4.26 -14.70
N LYS A 117 -2.22 3.51 -14.56
CA LYS A 117 -2.25 2.25 -13.80
C LYS A 117 -1.26 1.20 -14.33
N ARG A 118 -0.82 1.28 -15.60
CA ARG A 118 0.24 0.44 -16.12
C ARG A 118 1.55 0.58 -15.33
N GLU A 119 1.95 1.80 -15.00
CA GLU A 119 3.16 2.05 -14.20
C GLU A 119 3.01 1.56 -12.76
N HIS A 120 1.82 1.75 -12.18
CA HIS A 120 1.49 1.21 -10.86
C HIS A 120 1.53 -0.32 -10.85
N PHE A 121 1.02 -0.96 -11.90
CA PHE A 121 1.08 -2.40 -12.07
C PHE A 121 2.52 -2.89 -12.24
N ALA A 122 3.37 -2.20 -13.01
CA ALA A 122 4.79 -2.56 -13.13
C ALA A 122 5.52 -2.53 -11.77
N LYS A 123 5.28 -1.49 -10.95
CA LYS A 123 5.80 -1.42 -9.57
C LYS A 123 5.26 -2.54 -8.69
N PHE A 124 3.98 -2.86 -8.83
CA PHE A 124 3.34 -3.97 -8.12
C PHE A 124 3.99 -5.32 -8.48
N VAL A 125 4.25 -5.58 -9.76
CA VAL A 125 4.97 -6.78 -10.23
C VAL A 125 6.35 -6.89 -9.58
N GLU A 126 7.09 -5.78 -9.48
CA GLU A 126 8.40 -5.78 -8.84
C GLU A 126 8.32 -6.13 -7.35
N VAL A 127 7.31 -5.64 -6.63
CA VAL A 127 7.07 -6.05 -5.24
C VAL A 127 6.74 -7.54 -5.15
N ILE A 128 5.91 -8.08 -6.05
CA ILE A 128 5.60 -9.51 -6.09
C ILE A 128 6.89 -10.33 -6.30
N ARG A 129 7.79 -9.88 -7.18
CA ARG A 129 9.10 -10.50 -7.42
C ARG A 129 9.98 -10.48 -6.17
N LEU A 130 10.11 -9.34 -5.49
CA LEU A 130 10.85 -9.23 -4.23
C LEU A 130 10.26 -10.14 -3.14
N MET A 131 8.94 -10.29 -3.11
CA MET A 131 8.28 -11.20 -2.18
C MET A 131 8.51 -12.68 -2.51
N GLU A 132 8.54 -13.04 -3.78
CA GLU A 132 8.89 -14.39 -4.25
C GLU A 132 10.32 -14.78 -3.85
N LEU A 133 11.26 -13.83 -3.98
CA LEU A 133 12.64 -13.97 -3.51
C LEU A 133 12.79 -13.90 -1.98
N ARG A 134 11.67 -13.77 -1.25
CA ARG A 134 11.61 -13.63 0.22
C ARG A 134 12.38 -12.41 0.77
N ALA A 135 12.66 -11.40 -0.05
CA ALA A 135 13.39 -10.20 0.35
C ALA A 135 12.67 -9.43 1.47
N HIS A 136 11.33 -9.43 1.44
CA HIS A 136 10.45 -8.86 2.48
C HIS A 136 10.66 -9.43 3.90
N LEU A 137 11.35 -10.55 4.04
CA LEU A 137 11.70 -11.11 5.36
C LEU A 137 12.94 -10.46 5.97
N SER A 138 13.64 -9.60 5.24
CA SER A 138 14.83 -8.86 5.67
C SER A 138 14.52 -7.38 5.80
N VAL A 139 15.25 -6.66 6.66
CA VAL A 139 15.06 -5.21 6.80
C VAL A 139 15.44 -4.46 5.51
N PRO A 140 16.57 -4.75 4.83
CA PRO A 140 16.90 -4.10 3.56
C PRO A 140 15.84 -4.33 2.48
N GLY A 141 15.37 -5.57 2.30
CA GLY A 141 14.32 -5.85 1.32
C GLY A 141 12.96 -5.24 1.70
N LEU A 142 12.64 -5.09 2.99
CA LEU A 142 11.47 -4.34 3.42
C LEU A 142 11.58 -2.85 3.08
N VAL A 143 12.77 -2.26 3.24
CA VAL A 143 13.04 -0.86 2.87
C VAL A 143 12.84 -0.67 1.37
N GLU A 144 13.42 -1.54 0.55
CA GLU A 144 13.27 -1.53 -0.92
C GLU A 144 11.79 -1.60 -1.34
N ILE A 145 11.02 -2.54 -0.77
CA ILE A 145 9.57 -2.66 -1.02
C ILE A 145 8.84 -1.39 -0.60
N ALA A 146 9.19 -0.81 0.55
CA ALA A 146 8.56 0.41 1.05
C ALA A 146 8.88 1.63 0.17
N GLU A 147 10.08 1.70 -0.40
CA GLU A 147 10.50 2.72 -1.36
C GLU A 147 9.74 2.62 -2.68
N ILE A 148 9.51 1.40 -3.18
CA ILE A 148 8.66 1.20 -4.35
C ILE A 148 7.21 1.61 -4.03
N ALA A 149 6.66 1.10 -2.92
CA ALA A 149 5.28 1.30 -2.53
C ALA A 149 4.92 2.78 -2.29
N GLN A 150 5.82 3.60 -1.71
CA GLN A 150 5.57 5.04 -1.54
C GLN A 150 5.47 5.81 -2.85
N THR A 151 6.07 5.30 -3.94
CA THR A 151 5.94 5.89 -5.28
C THR A 151 4.70 5.40 -6.02
N MET A 152 3.91 4.51 -5.42
CA MET A 152 2.58 4.15 -5.90
C MET A 152 1.53 5.16 -5.39
N ASN A 153 0.24 4.88 -5.59
CA ASN A 153 -0.90 5.77 -5.27
C ASN A 153 -1.13 6.02 -3.77
N PHE A 154 -0.12 6.51 -3.04
CA PHE A 154 -0.24 6.91 -1.64
C PHE A 154 -0.01 8.41 -1.48
N ARG A 155 -1.08 9.12 -1.11
CA ARG A 155 -1.02 10.52 -0.65
C ARG A 155 -0.35 10.67 0.73
N LYS A 156 0.10 9.58 1.37
CA LYS A 156 0.72 9.56 2.70
C LYS A 156 2.11 8.93 2.62
N ARG A 157 3.10 9.54 3.29
CA ARG A 157 4.47 9.01 3.40
C ARG A 157 4.47 7.66 4.12
N SER A 158 5.38 6.76 3.76
CA SER A 158 5.50 5.43 4.37
C SER A 158 5.90 5.53 5.85
N GLU A 159 5.02 5.09 6.74
CA GLU A 159 5.29 5.02 8.19
C GLU A 159 6.45 4.07 8.52
N VAL A 160 6.64 3.01 7.72
CA VAL A 160 7.79 2.10 7.84
C VAL A 160 9.08 2.86 7.63
N LEU A 161 9.18 3.62 6.53
CA LEU A 161 10.38 4.41 6.22
C LEU A 161 10.62 5.48 7.28
N ARG A 162 9.57 6.12 7.78
CA ARG A 162 9.68 7.09 8.88
C ARG A 162 10.29 6.45 10.12
N ILE A 163 9.71 5.34 10.60
CA ILE A 163 10.17 4.68 11.82
C ILE A 163 11.58 4.12 11.66
N LEU A 164 11.89 3.51 10.50
CA LEU A 164 13.22 2.97 10.24
C LEU A 164 14.27 4.07 10.16
N ARG A 165 13.97 5.25 9.59
CA ARG A 165 14.90 6.39 9.62
C ARG A 165 15.21 6.84 11.04
N ASP A 166 14.20 6.85 11.91
CA ASP A 166 14.35 7.30 13.30
C ASP A 166 15.19 6.32 14.15
N HIS A 167 15.13 5.00 13.88
CA HIS A 167 15.70 3.96 14.76
C HIS A 167 16.85 3.15 14.14
N ALA A 168 17.00 3.17 12.81
CA ALA A 168 18.03 2.43 12.07
C ALA A 168 18.55 3.26 10.87
N PRO A 169 19.13 4.45 11.12
CA PRO A 169 19.52 5.39 10.06
C PRO A 169 20.61 4.85 9.13
N THR A 170 21.44 3.91 9.58
CA THR A 170 22.50 3.27 8.79
C THR A 170 21.98 2.45 7.61
N LEU A 171 20.67 2.16 7.56
CA LEU A 171 20.01 1.47 6.46
C LEU A 171 19.68 2.41 5.28
N PHE A 172 19.78 3.72 5.48
CA PHE A 172 19.54 4.73 4.47
C PHE A 172 20.86 5.45 4.21
N PRO A 173 21.59 5.14 3.13
CA PRO A 173 22.79 5.88 2.79
C PRO A 173 22.39 7.33 2.49
N THR A 174 22.66 8.23 3.43
CA THR A 174 22.63 9.67 3.22
C THR A 174 23.65 10.01 2.13
N SER A 175 23.27 10.88 1.20
CA SER A 175 24.24 11.43 0.25
C SER A 175 25.42 12.02 1.04
N ARG A 176 26.66 11.95 0.52
CA ARG A 176 27.87 12.43 1.23
C ARG A 176 27.70 13.85 1.79
N GLU A 177 26.95 14.69 1.10
CA GLU A 177 26.65 16.08 1.45
C GLU A 177 25.70 16.20 2.67
N GLU A 178 24.66 15.37 2.74
CA GLU A 178 23.73 15.34 3.88
C GLU A 178 24.42 14.79 5.14
N ASP A 179 25.29 13.80 4.96
CA ASP A 179 26.07 13.20 6.03
C ASP A 179 27.07 14.21 6.64
N GLU A 180 27.70 15.02 5.80
CA GLU A 180 28.60 16.10 6.21
C GLU A 180 27.84 17.23 6.92
N MET A 181 26.64 17.58 6.43
CA MET A 181 25.76 18.57 7.05
C MET A 181 25.29 18.12 8.44
N VAL A 182 24.84 16.88 8.61
CA VAL A 182 24.41 16.34 9.93
C VAL A 182 25.60 16.27 10.90
N ARG A 183 26.78 15.85 10.43
CA ARG A 183 28.02 15.87 11.23
C ARG A 183 28.42 17.30 11.61
N SER A 184 28.23 18.28 10.73
CA SER A 184 28.48 19.70 11.04
C SER A 184 27.54 20.24 12.11
N LEU A 185 26.25 19.87 12.08
CA LEU A 185 25.24 20.31 13.04
C LEU A 185 25.46 19.69 14.43
N ARG A 186 25.89 18.43 14.49
CA ARG A 186 26.30 17.78 15.75
C ARG A 186 27.52 18.46 16.37
N ARG A 187 28.56 18.75 15.57
CA ARG A 187 29.74 19.51 16.02
C ARG A 187 29.39 20.90 16.57
N ARG A 188 28.43 21.61 15.95
CA ARG A 188 27.96 22.92 16.45
C ARG A 188 27.20 22.82 17.78
N ARG A 189 26.42 21.76 17.98
CA ARG A 189 25.71 21.54 19.26
C ARG A 189 26.67 21.17 20.39
N GLU A 190 27.69 20.38 20.09
CA GLU A 190 28.74 20.00 21.05
C GLU A 190 29.66 21.19 21.41
N ALA A 191 29.93 22.08 20.44
CA ALA A 191 30.72 23.29 20.66
C ALA A 191 29.94 24.43 21.37
N GLY A 192 28.61 24.38 21.42
CA GLY A 192 27.75 25.38 22.08
C GLY A 192 27.44 25.08 23.55
N GLY A 193 28.02 24.04 24.12
CA GLY A 193 27.75 23.56 25.49
C GLY A 193 28.88 23.85 26.47
N ASN A 194 29.35 25.10 26.56
CA ASN A 194 30.04 25.59 27.75
C ASN A 194 30.19 27.12 27.68
N ASP A 195 29.22 27.86 28.22
CA ASP A 195 29.41 29.22 28.73
C ASP A 195 28.17 29.60 29.57
N GLN A 196 28.23 29.33 30.88
CA GLN A 196 27.46 30.09 31.86
C GLN A 196 28.44 30.99 32.61
N PRO A 197 28.24 32.32 32.65
CA PRO A 197 29.06 33.17 33.49
C PRO A 197 28.63 33.01 34.95
N ALA A 198 29.64 32.93 35.82
CA ALA A 198 29.48 32.97 37.26
C ALA A 198 28.88 34.31 37.70
N ASP A 199 27.82 34.29 38.51
CA ASP A 199 27.36 35.48 39.25
C ASP A 199 27.57 35.28 40.75
N SER A 200 28.33 36.21 41.30
CA SER A 200 28.81 36.27 42.68
C SER A 200 27.88 37.11 43.54
N GLY A 201 27.26 36.46 44.53
CA GLY A 201 26.90 36.95 45.87
C GLY A 201 26.38 38.38 46.08
N LYS A 202 25.18 38.48 46.68
CA LYS A 202 24.92 39.43 47.78
C LYS A 202 24.03 38.83 48.87
N GLN A 203 24.52 39.00 50.09
CA GLN A 203 24.12 38.46 51.38
C GLN A 203 22.94 39.21 52.02
N ARG A 204 22.30 38.54 53.00
CA ARG A 204 21.51 39.01 54.18
C ARG A 204 19.98 38.94 54.01
N ARG A 205 19.18 38.41 54.96
CA ARG A 205 19.36 38.21 56.42
C ARG A 205 18.41 37.12 56.96
N LEU A 206 18.85 36.52 58.07
CA LEU A 206 18.20 35.52 58.93
C LEU A 206 16.87 35.97 59.56
N ASN A 207 15.98 35.01 59.86
CA ASN A 207 15.59 34.67 61.24
C ASN A 207 14.71 33.39 61.34
N THR A 208 15.34 32.35 61.87
CA THR A 208 14.96 31.39 62.93
C THR A 208 13.50 31.33 63.48
N VAL A 209 12.92 30.12 63.58
CA VAL A 209 12.61 29.33 64.82
C VAL A 209 11.40 28.39 64.62
N TYR A 210 11.65 27.10 64.87
CA TYR A 210 10.78 25.98 65.31
C TYR A 210 9.29 26.22 65.61
N LYS A 211 8.40 25.44 64.97
CA LYS A 211 7.76 24.22 65.51
C LYS A 211 6.91 23.56 64.44
#